data_AF-A0A7C4SM76-F1
#
_entry.id   AF-A0A7C4SM76-F1
#
_cell.length_a   1.000
_cell.length_b   1.000
_cell.length_c   1.000
_cell.angle_alpha   90.00
_cell.angle_beta   90.00
_cell.angle_gamma   90.00
#
_symmetry.space_group_name_H-M   'P 1'
#
loop_
_entity.id
_entity.type
_entity.pdbx_description
1 polymer ?
#
loop_
_entity_poly.entity_id
_entity_poly.type
_entity_poly.pdbx_seq_one_letter_code
_entity_poly.pdbx_strand_id
1 'polypeptide(L)'
;MTAGEGGAVTTNDDDVYIKAAVFHDAPFYLRFGAEPSLGLNFRLNEVSAAILLAQLRKIDSIISRMRRRKANIVKALSELDGIEVHKPVDPQGDIAVAVVIFLESFEKAELFARALNAENIGAWHLFNPNRKDLHVYYHWDTVMNKLSFASKGCPYACPLYGKSIEYSREMCPKTLKILGRAINIDVSPLLTDEDEASIIEGVEKVAKAILR
;
A
#
# COMPACT_ATOMS: atom_id res chain seq x y z
N MET A 1 -10.15 -7.37 0.75
CA MET A 1 -10.90 -7.88 1.93
C MET A 1 -10.85 -6.80 3.01
N THR A 2 -11.90 -6.68 3.82
CA THR A 2 -11.95 -5.76 4.97
C THR A 2 -12.77 -6.35 6.11
N ALA A 3 -12.50 -5.92 7.34
CA ALA A 3 -13.29 -6.20 8.54
C ALA A 3 -13.97 -4.92 9.09
N GLY A 4 -14.08 -3.88 8.26
CA GLY A 4 -14.17 -2.49 8.73
C GLY A 4 -12.77 -2.04 9.13
N GLU A 5 -12.36 -2.42 10.33
CA GLU A 5 -11.00 -2.29 10.86
C GLU A 5 -10.54 -3.63 11.43
N GLY A 6 -9.27 -3.97 11.27
CA GLY A 6 -8.70 -5.21 11.80
C GLY A 6 -7.31 -5.53 11.27
N GLY A 7 -6.67 -6.51 11.89
CA GLY A 7 -5.34 -6.98 11.52
C GLY A 7 -5.06 -8.35 12.10
N ALA A 8 -4.00 -8.99 11.61
CA ALA A 8 -3.52 -10.28 12.11
C ALA A 8 -1.99 -10.30 12.11
N VAL A 9 -1.43 -11.00 13.09
CA VAL A 9 -0.01 -11.40 13.09
C VAL A 9 0.02 -12.90 12.85
N THR A 10 0.83 -13.34 11.89
CA THR A 10 1.06 -14.77 11.61
C THR A 10 2.55 -15.06 11.75
N THR A 11 2.87 -16.23 12.31
CA THR A 11 4.23 -16.68 12.55
C THR A 11 4.25 -18.20 12.64
N ASN A 12 5.38 -18.82 12.30
CA ASN A 12 5.65 -20.24 12.56
C ASN A 12 6.51 -20.43 13.83
N ASP A 13 6.79 -19.35 14.55
CA ASP A 13 7.58 -19.31 15.78
C ASP A 13 6.65 -19.15 16.98
N ASP A 14 6.60 -20.17 17.83
CA ASP A 14 5.72 -20.24 19.01
C ASP A 14 6.05 -19.15 20.04
N ASP A 15 7.32 -18.80 20.21
CA ASP A 15 7.73 -17.75 21.15
C ASP A 15 7.23 -16.37 20.67
N VAL A 16 7.28 -16.13 19.35
CA VAL A 16 6.71 -14.92 18.76
C VAL A 16 5.20 -14.90 18.92
N TYR A 17 4.52 -16.03 18.71
CA TYR A 17 3.07 -16.14 18.89
C TYR A 17 2.66 -15.81 20.33
N ILE A 18 3.31 -16.43 21.33
CA ILE A 18 3.02 -16.21 22.75
C ILE A 18 3.22 -14.73 23.12
N LYS A 19 4.35 -14.13 22.72
CA LYS A 19 4.63 -12.71 22.98
C LYS A 19 3.59 -11.79 22.34
N ALA A 20 3.23 -12.05 21.09
CA ALA A 20 2.21 -11.27 20.38
C ALA A 20 0.84 -11.41 21.04
N ALA A 21 0.43 -12.63 21.43
CA ALA A 21 -0.84 -12.90 22.08
C ALA A 21 -0.97 -12.20 23.44
N VAL A 22 0.07 -12.27 24.30
CA VAL A 22 0.11 -11.58 25.59
C VAL A 22 0.14 -10.06 25.41
N PHE A 23 0.90 -9.53 24.44
CA PHE A 23 0.91 -8.09 24.19
C PHE A 23 -0.42 -7.55 23.64
N HIS A 24 -1.14 -8.36 22.87
CA HIS A 24 -2.45 -8.02 22.28
C HIS A 24 -3.61 -8.11 23.29
N ASP A 25 -3.57 -9.09 24.20
CA ASP A 25 -4.54 -9.31 25.27
C ASP A 25 -3.80 -9.71 26.55
N ALA A 26 -3.43 -8.74 27.40
CA ALA A 26 -2.64 -9.03 28.60
C ALA A 26 -3.19 -10.20 29.46
N PRO A 27 -4.51 -10.36 29.71
CA PRO A 27 -5.06 -11.53 30.40
C PRO A 27 -4.83 -12.90 29.74
N PHE A 28 -4.31 -12.98 28.51
CA PHE A 28 -4.01 -14.24 27.81
C PHE A 28 -3.09 -15.14 28.63
N TYR A 29 -2.09 -14.58 29.33
CA TYR A 29 -1.16 -15.38 30.13
C TYR A 29 -1.87 -16.19 31.23
N LEU A 30 -2.94 -15.64 31.84
CA LEU A 30 -3.73 -16.34 32.86
C LEU A 30 -4.56 -17.49 32.29
N ARG A 31 -5.09 -17.30 31.08
CA ARG A 31 -6.01 -18.26 30.44
C ARG A 31 -5.28 -19.43 29.80
N PHE A 32 -4.05 -19.20 29.33
CA PHE A 32 -3.31 -20.16 28.50
C PHE A 32 -1.92 -20.52 29.05
N GLY A 33 -1.55 -20.04 30.24
CA GLY A 33 -0.31 -20.45 30.93
C GLY A 33 0.96 -19.90 30.28
N ALA A 34 0.99 -18.60 29.97
CA ALA A 34 2.18 -17.91 29.47
C ALA A 34 2.89 -17.11 30.57
N GLU A 35 4.10 -16.64 30.30
CA GLU A 35 4.78 -15.70 31.19
C GLU A 35 4.01 -14.38 31.27
N PRO A 36 3.72 -13.85 32.48
CA PRO A 36 3.09 -12.55 32.63
C PRO A 36 3.95 -11.43 32.05
N SER A 37 3.36 -10.57 31.23
CA SER A 37 4.03 -9.39 30.68
C SER A 37 3.04 -8.23 30.48
N LEU A 38 3.58 -7.02 30.29
CA LEU A 38 2.76 -5.87 29.92
C LEU A 38 2.23 -6.04 28.49
N GLY A 39 0.97 -5.67 28.30
CA GLY A 39 0.31 -5.66 27.01
C GLY A 39 -0.66 -4.50 26.90
N LEU A 40 -1.17 -4.31 25.70
CA LEU A 40 -2.24 -3.38 25.38
C LEU A 40 -3.52 -4.17 25.07
N ASN A 41 -4.57 -3.46 24.66
CA ASN A 41 -5.81 -4.08 24.22
C ASN A 41 -6.00 -3.82 22.72
N PHE A 42 -5.65 -4.82 21.93
CA PHE A 42 -5.85 -4.80 20.47
C PHE A 42 -6.87 -5.85 20.02
N ARG A 43 -7.68 -6.37 20.96
CA ARG A 43 -8.68 -7.41 20.70
C ARG A 43 -9.62 -7.02 19.58
N LEU A 44 -9.73 -7.89 18.58
CA LEU A 44 -10.75 -7.81 17.56
C LEU A 44 -12.11 -8.21 18.17
N ASN A 45 -13.14 -7.40 17.94
CA ASN A 45 -14.49 -7.72 18.39
C ASN A 45 -15.15 -8.78 17.49
N GLU A 46 -16.13 -9.50 18.03
CA GLU A 46 -16.82 -10.60 17.34
C GLU A 46 -17.49 -10.17 16.01
N VAL A 47 -18.00 -8.94 15.91
CA VAL A 47 -18.65 -8.44 14.68
C VAL A 47 -17.62 -8.26 13.57
N SER A 48 -16.51 -7.58 13.85
CA SER A 48 -15.39 -7.45 12.91
C SER A 48 -14.80 -8.81 12.53
N ALA A 49 -14.67 -9.73 13.49
CA ALA A 49 -14.20 -11.08 13.25
C ALA A 49 -15.14 -11.88 12.32
N ALA A 50 -16.47 -11.76 12.50
CA ALA A 50 -17.45 -12.40 11.63
C ALA A 50 -17.39 -11.87 10.19
N ILE A 51 -17.23 -10.55 10.01
CA ILE A 51 -17.04 -9.93 8.68
C ILE A 51 -15.75 -10.44 8.04
N LEU A 52 -14.64 -10.44 8.79
CA LEU A 52 -13.35 -10.93 8.32
C LEU A 52 -13.44 -12.39 7.86
N LEU A 53 -14.04 -13.26 8.67
CA LEU A 53 -14.20 -14.68 8.36
C LEU A 53 -15.02 -14.90 7.07
N ALA A 54 -16.09 -14.13 6.87
CA ALA A 54 -16.90 -14.18 5.66
C ALA A 54 -16.13 -13.72 4.40
N GLN A 55 -15.25 -12.72 4.55
CA GLN A 55 -14.40 -12.24 3.46
C GLN A 55 -13.24 -13.18 3.16
N LEU A 56 -12.62 -13.78 4.19
CA LEU A 56 -11.50 -14.70 4.05
C LEU A 56 -11.90 -15.94 3.24
N ARG A 57 -13.12 -16.45 3.44
CA ARG A 57 -13.70 -17.54 2.63
C ARG A 57 -13.83 -17.21 1.13
N LYS A 58 -13.73 -15.94 0.74
CA LYS A 58 -13.84 -15.46 -0.65
C LYS A 58 -12.49 -15.07 -1.26
N ILE A 59 -11.39 -15.17 -0.50
CA ILE A 59 -10.10 -14.57 -0.86
C ILE A 59 -9.57 -15.10 -2.20
N ASP A 60 -9.67 -16.40 -2.45
CA ASP A 60 -9.19 -16.99 -3.71
C ASP A 60 -9.98 -16.51 -4.92
N SER A 61 -11.30 -16.37 -4.78
CA SER A 61 -12.17 -15.83 -5.84
C SER A 61 -11.87 -14.35 -6.10
N ILE A 62 -11.66 -13.57 -5.04
CA ILE A 62 -11.28 -12.15 -5.11
C ILE A 62 -9.93 -12.00 -5.85
N ILE A 63 -8.91 -12.75 -5.44
CA ILE A 63 -7.58 -12.71 -6.05
C ILE A 63 -7.63 -13.18 -7.50
N SER A 64 -8.34 -14.27 -7.80
CA SER A 64 -8.47 -14.79 -9.17
C SER A 64 -9.12 -13.77 -10.11
N ARG A 65 -10.18 -13.08 -9.67
CA ARG A 65 -10.80 -12.00 -10.43
C ARG A 65 -9.82 -10.86 -10.71
N MET A 66 -9.15 -10.34 -9.68
CA MET A 66 -8.18 -9.25 -9.84
C MET A 66 -7.01 -9.64 -10.74
N ARG A 67 -6.47 -10.86 -10.60
CA ARG A 67 -5.41 -11.39 -11.47
C ARG A 67 -5.82 -11.41 -12.94
N ARG A 68 -7.04 -11.87 -13.26
CA ARG A 68 -7.56 -11.85 -14.63
C ARG A 68 -7.61 -10.42 -15.18
N ARG A 69 -8.19 -9.49 -14.41
CA ARG A 69 -8.29 -8.07 -14.79
C ARG A 69 -6.93 -7.45 -15.04
N LYS A 70 -6.03 -7.58 -14.06
CA LYS A 70 -4.67 -7.08 -14.16
C LYS A 70 -3.93 -7.64 -15.37
N ALA A 71 -4.06 -8.94 -15.65
CA ALA A 71 -3.39 -9.55 -16.80
C ALA A 71 -3.85 -8.94 -18.13
N ASN A 72 -5.16 -8.72 -18.31
CA ASN A 72 -5.70 -8.11 -19.51
C ASN A 72 -5.25 -6.65 -19.67
N ILE A 73 -5.35 -5.87 -18.60
CA ILE A 73 -4.90 -4.48 -18.56
C ILE A 73 -3.40 -4.42 -18.87
N VAL A 74 -2.55 -5.15 -18.14
CA VAL A 74 -1.10 -5.19 -18.36
C VAL A 74 -0.76 -5.58 -19.79
N LYS A 75 -1.45 -6.55 -20.39
CA LYS A 75 -1.21 -6.96 -21.78
C LYS A 75 -1.42 -5.79 -22.73
N ALA A 76 -2.56 -5.09 -22.65
CA ALA A 76 -2.86 -3.96 -23.52
C ALA A 76 -1.89 -2.79 -23.32
N LEU A 77 -1.59 -2.43 -22.07
CA LEU A 77 -0.69 -1.31 -21.78
C LEU A 77 0.77 -1.59 -22.17
N SER A 78 1.20 -2.86 -22.18
CA SER A 78 2.56 -3.24 -22.56
C SER A 78 2.85 -3.05 -24.04
N GLU A 79 1.82 -2.89 -24.87
CA GLU A 79 1.94 -2.64 -26.32
C GLU A 79 2.05 -1.14 -26.65
N LEU A 80 1.92 -0.25 -25.64
CA LEU A 80 1.95 1.19 -25.82
C LEU A 80 3.35 1.78 -25.65
N ASP A 81 3.81 2.49 -26.67
CA ASP A 81 5.09 3.22 -26.63
C ASP A 81 5.09 4.29 -25.54
N GLY A 82 6.22 4.37 -24.81
CA GLY A 82 6.41 5.35 -23.73
C GLY A 82 5.80 4.96 -22.38
N ILE A 83 5.16 3.78 -22.29
CA ILE A 83 4.66 3.20 -21.03
C ILE A 83 5.53 2.00 -20.64
N GLU A 84 6.08 2.04 -19.43
CA GLU A 84 6.74 0.89 -18.81
C GLU A 84 5.84 0.32 -17.71
N VAL A 85 5.38 -0.93 -17.87
CA VAL A 85 4.53 -1.57 -16.85
C VAL A 85 5.39 -2.26 -15.79
N HIS A 86 5.08 -2.04 -14.50
CA HIS A 86 5.75 -2.71 -13.39
C HIS A 86 5.65 -4.24 -13.48
N LYS A 87 6.80 -4.91 -13.33
CA LYS A 87 6.90 -6.37 -13.34
C LYS A 87 7.13 -6.88 -11.91
N PRO A 88 6.23 -7.69 -11.34
CA PRO A 88 6.45 -8.28 -10.02
C PRO A 88 7.66 -9.22 -10.04
N VAL A 89 8.41 -9.24 -8.94
CA VAL A 89 9.56 -10.16 -8.75
C VAL A 89 9.10 -11.61 -8.80
N ASP A 90 7.96 -11.91 -8.20
CA ASP A 90 7.27 -13.19 -8.31
C ASP A 90 5.88 -12.98 -8.95
N PRO A 91 5.73 -13.26 -10.26
CA PRO A 91 4.44 -13.15 -10.95
C PRO A 91 3.36 -14.08 -10.41
N GLN A 92 3.71 -15.24 -9.82
CA GLN A 92 2.73 -16.17 -9.26
C GLN A 92 2.24 -15.73 -7.88
N GLY A 93 3.10 -15.03 -7.13
CA GLY A 93 2.79 -14.44 -5.82
C GLY A 93 2.00 -13.13 -5.88
N ASP A 94 1.92 -12.47 -7.03
CA ASP A 94 1.21 -11.19 -7.17
C ASP A 94 -0.30 -11.34 -6.88
N ILE A 95 -0.82 -10.55 -5.94
CA ILE A 95 -2.24 -10.52 -5.59
C ILE A 95 -3.05 -9.55 -6.45
N ALA A 96 -2.39 -8.84 -7.38
CA ALA A 96 -3.00 -8.06 -8.44
C ALA A 96 -3.90 -6.90 -8.00
N VAL A 97 -3.61 -6.26 -6.85
CA VAL A 97 -4.41 -5.14 -6.32
C VAL A 97 -4.31 -3.86 -7.14
N ALA A 98 -3.26 -3.70 -7.93
CA ALA A 98 -3.05 -2.54 -8.79
C ALA A 98 -2.17 -2.86 -10.00
N VAL A 99 -2.32 -2.02 -11.03
CA VAL A 99 -1.37 -1.86 -12.14
C VAL A 99 -0.57 -0.59 -11.88
N VAL A 100 0.75 -0.72 -11.86
CA VAL A 100 1.66 0.42 -11.77
C VAL A 100 2.37 0.58 -13.10
N ILE A 101 2.32 1.79 -13.66
CA ILE A 101 3.06 2.16 -14.87
C ILE A 101 4.08 3.24 -14.56
N PHE A 102 5.16 3.28 -15.31
CA PHE A 102 6.19 4.29 -15.26
C PHE A 102 6.26 5.04 -16.59
N LEU A 103 6.37 6.36 -16.51
CA LEU A 103 6.61 7.23 -17.66
C LEU A 103 8.02 7.82 -17.61
N GLU A 104 8.43 8.49 -18.68
CA GLU A 104 9.80 9.03 -18.80
C GLU A 104 10.19 9.98 -17.66
N SER A 105 9.29 10.90 -17.28
CA SER A 105 9.57 11.98 -16.33
C SER A 105 8.41 12.22 -15.36
N PHE A 106 8.69 13.05 -14.35
CA PHE A 106 7.71 13.51 -13.37
C PHE A 106 6.58 14.32 -13.99
N GLU A 107 6.93 15.22 -14.89
CA GLU A 107 5.98 16.10 -15.57
C GLU A 107 5.02 15.29 -16.43
N LYS A 108 5.54 14.27 -17.13
CA LYS A 108 4.70 13.34 -17.89
C LYS A 108 3.80 12.52 -16.96
N ALA A 109 4.33 11.98 -15.87
CA ALA A 109 3.53 11.19 -14.92
C ALA A 109 2.39 12.00 -14.28
N GLU A 110 2.66 13.23 -13.85
CA GLU A 110 1.66 14.13 -13.29
C GLU A 110 0.59 14.51 -14.33
N LEU A 111 1.00 14.90 -15.55
CA LEU A 111 0.07 15.27 -16.61
C LEU A 111 -0.80 14.09 -17.04
N PHE A 112 -0.20 12.91 -17.18
CA PHE A 112 -0.89 11.68 -17.57
C PHE A 112 -1.89 11.22 -16.52
N ALA A 113 -1.51 11.19 -15.24
CA ALA A 113 -2.44 10.86 -14.15
C ALA A 113 -3.62 11.84 -14.11
N ARG A 114 -3.36 13.15 -14.27
CA ARG A 114 -4.44 14.15 -14.34
C ARG A 114 -5.38 13.93 -15.53
N ALA A 115 -4.84 13.61 -16.70
CA ALA A 115 -5.63 13.32 -17.89
C ALA A 115 -6.48 12.05 -17.72
N LEU A 116 -5.93 10.97 -17.16
CA LEU A 116 -6.69 9.76 -16.83
C LEU A 116 -7.86 10.07 -15.89
N ASN A 117 -7.63 10.83 -14.82
CA ASN A 117 -8.72 11.21 -13.91
C ASN A 117 -9.78 12.07 -14.61
N ALA A 118 -9.41 12.91 -15.58
CA ALA A 118 -10.37 13.67 -16.39
C ALA A 118 -11.20 12.77 -17.33
N GLU A 119 -10.66 11.62 -17.73
CA GLU A 119 -11.36 10.53 -18.43
C GLU A 119 -12.11 9.59 -17.47
N ASN A 120 -12.26 9.98 -16.19
CA ASN A 120 -12.90 9.18 -15.15
C ASN A 120 -12.21 7.84 -14.84
N ILE A 121 -10.91 7.74 -15.14
CA ILE A 121 -10.06 6.60 -14.77
C ILE A 121 -9.24 6.98 -13.53
N GLY A 122 -9.54 6.34 -12.41
CA GLY A 122 -8.87 6.58 -11.13
C GLY A 122 -7.38 6.24 -11.21
N ALA A 123 -6.53 7.27 -11.27
CA ALA A 123 -5.09 7.13 -11.42
C ALA A 123 -4.34 7.99 -10.40
N TRP A 124 -3.47 7.37 -9.61
CA TRP A 124 -2.68 8.06 -8.59
C TRP A 124 -1.22 8.18 -9.00
N HIS A 125 -0.75 9.41 -9.20
CA HIS A 125 0.68 9.67 -9.34
C HIS A 125 1.39 9.41 -8.01
N LEU A 126 2.25 8.39 -7.90
CA LEU A 126 2.71 7.88 -6.60
C LEU A 126 3.55 8.86 -5.77
N PHE A 127 4.14 9.90 -6.37
CA PHE A 127 4.84 10.93 -5.61
C PHE A 127 4.75 12.29 -6.28
N ASN A 128 4.26 13.28 -5.55
CA ASN A 128 4.34 14.70 -5.92
C ASN A 128 4.77 15.54 -4.71
N PRO A 129 5.89 16.28 -4.77
CA PRO A 129 6.38 17.06 -3.62
C PRO A 129 5.43 18.21 -3.23
N ASN A 130 4.53 18.62 -4.12
CA ASN A 130 3.56 19.67 -3.88
C ASN A 130 2.18 19.15 -3.41
N ARG A 131 1.99 17.83 -3.33
CA ARG A 131 0.75 17.20 -2.86
C ARG A 131 1.02 16.44 -1.58
N LYS A 132 0.40 16.85 -0.47
CA LYS A 132 0.56 16.18 0.82
C LYS A 132 0.01 14.75 0.73
N ASP A 133 0.92 13.78 0.82
CA ASP A 133 0.62 12.36 0.68
C ASP A 133 1.42 11.55 1.70
N LEU A 134 0.73 10.90 2.63
CA LEU A 134 1.35 10.14 3.72
C LEU A 134 1.79 8.72 3.30
N HIS A 135 1.60 8.32 2.04
CA HIS A 135 2.14 7.06 1.54
C HIS A 135 3.64 7.14 1.22
N VAL A 136 4.20 8.35 1.11
CA VAL A 136 5.63 8.58 0.88
C VAL A 136 6.21 9.37 2.05
N TYR A 137 7.34 8.88 2.59
CA TYR A 137 8.03 9.47 3.74
C TYR A 137 8.29 10.98 3.61
N TYR A 138 8.40 11.46 2.36
CA TYR A 138 8.60 12.86 2.02
C TYR A 138 7.63 13.80 2.72
N HIS A 139 6.41 13.38 3.11
CA HIS A 139 5.42 14.23 3.79
C HIS A 139 5.15 13.86 5.26
N TRP A 140 5.96 12.98 5.86
CA TRP A 140 5.82 12.58 7.26
C TRP A 140 6.33 13.66 8.22
N ASP A 141 5.61 14.78 8.31
CA ASP A 141 6.01 15.95 9.12
C ASP A 141 6.30 15.61 10.59
N THR A 142 5.59 14.62 11.14
CA THR A 142 5.80 14.13 12.51
C THR A 142 7.17 13.46 12.69
N VAL A 143 7.64 12.74 11.67
CA VAL A 143 8.96 12.10 11.67
C VAL A 143 10.04 13.12 11.32
N MET A 144 9.81 13.90 10.26
CA MET A 144 10.77 14.91 9.76
C MET A 144 11.12 15.95 10.82
N ASN A 145 10.13 16.42 11.57
CA ASN A 145 10.32 17.41 12.62
C ASN A 145 10.53 16.79 14.01
N LYS A 146 10.71 15.46 14.11
CA LYS A 146 10.95 14.73 15.36
C LYS A 146 9.91 15.05 16.45
N LEU A 147 8.63 15.16 16.06
CA LEU A 147 7.54 15.52 16.97
C LEU A 147 7.13 14.32 17.82
N SER A 148 7.06 14.53 19.14
CA SER A 148 6.62 13.50 20.09
C SER A 148 5.83 14.11 21.24
N PHE A 149 4.83 13.37 21.73
CA PHE A 149 4.11 13.69 22.97
C PHE A 149 4.89 13.28 24.24
N ALA A 150 5.97 12.50 24.10
CA ALA A 150 6.72 12.04 25.27
C ALA A 150 7.54 13.19 25.87
N SER A 151 7.32 13.45 27.17
CA SER A 151 8.01 14.52 27.92
C SER A 151 9.54 14.39 27.94
N LYS A 152 10.07 13.18 27.78
CA LYS A 152 11.52 12.89 27.72
C LYS A 152 12.09 12.91 26.30
N GLY A 153 11.33 13.36 25.30
CA GLY A 153 11.77 13.43 23.90
C GLY A 153 11.91 12.06 23.20
N CYS A 154 11.54 10.95 23.83
CA CYS A 154 11.47 9.64 23.16
C CYS A 154 10.44 9.66 22.01
N PRO A 155 10.66 8.97 20.88
CA PRO A 155 11.81 8.09 20.61
C PRO A 155 13.08 8.84 20.17
N TYR A 156 13.00 10.09 19.73
CA TYR A 156 14.09 10.78 19.04
C TYR A 156 15.27 11.20 19.93
N ALA A 157 15.00 11.63 21.16
CA ALA A 157 15.99 12.02 22.17
C ALA A 157 16.00 11.05 23.36
N CYS A 158 15.58 9.80 23.13
CA CYS A 158 15.44 8.82 24.20
C CYS A 158 16.82 8.40 24.74
N PRO A 159 17.12 8.52 26.05
CA PRO A 159 18.41 8.13 26.62
C PRO A 159 18.76 6.65 26.38
N LEU A 160 17.72 5.81 26.22
CA LEU A 160 17.87 4.38 25.97
C LEU A 160 18.18 4.03 24.51
N TYR A 161 17.93 4.95 23.56
CA TYR A 161 18.18 4.69 22.14
C TYR A 161 19.66 4.87 21.77
N GLY A 162 20.33 5.85 22.40
CA GLY A 162 21.78 6.06 22.29
C GLY A 162 22.27 6.49 20.91
N LYS A 163 21.38 6.77 19.94
CA LYS A 163 21.71 7.22 18.58
C LYS A 163 20.95 8.51 18.26
N SER A 164 21.58 9.38 17.47
CA SER A 164 20.90 10.50 16.81
C SER A 164 20.67 10.15 15.34
N ILE A 165 19.47 10.41 14.84
CA ILE A 165 19.10 10.20 13.44
C ILE A 165 18.69 11.54 12.86
N GLU A 166 19.24 11.89 11.69
CA GLU A 166 18.80 13.04 10.92
C GLU A 166 17.90 12.60 9.78
N TYR A 167 16.77 13.30 9.63
CA TYR A 167 15.81 13.06 8.55
C TYR A 167 15.87 14.23 7.58
N SER A 168 15.83 13.92 6.29
CA SER A 168 15.73 14.91 5.22
C SER A 168 14.73 14.40 4.20
N ARG A 169 13.98 15.32 3.59
CA ARG A 169 13.02 14.94 2.56
C ARG A 169 13.71 14.37 1.32
N GLU A 170 14.97 14.73 1.09
CA GLU A 170 15.81 14.26 -0.01
C GLU A 170 16.61 12.98 0.30
N MET A 171 16.46 12.38 1.48
CA MET A 171 17.35 11.29 1.95
C MET A 171 17.26 9.98 1.13
N CYS A 172 16.19 9.78 0.35
CA CYS A 172 16.01 8.62 -0.54
C CYS A 172 15.83 9.05 -2.01
N PRO A 173 16.83 9.69 -2.64
CA PRO A 173 16.64 10.37 -3.94
C PRO A 173 16.30 9.40 -5.08
N LYS A 174 16.81 8.16 -5.04
CA LYS A 174 16.47 7.12 -6.02
C LYS A 174 14.99 6.73 -5.92
N THR A 175 14.47 6.58 -4.70
CA THR A 175 13.06 6.27 -4.47
C THR A 175 12.16 7.39 -4.98
N LEU A 176 12.47 8.65 -4.66
CA LEU A 176 11.70 9.79 -5.15
C LEU A 176 11.71 9.89 -6.68
N LYS A 177 12.86 9.62 -7.31
CA LYS A 177 12.96 9.58 -8.77
C LYS A 177 12.10 8.48 -9.39
N ILE A 178 12.00 7.32 -8.77
CA ILE A 178 11.17 6.19 -9.26
C ILE A 178 9.69 6.48 -9.04
N LEU A 179 9.29 6.88 -7.83
CA LEU A 179 7.88 7.14 -7.51
C LEU A 179 7.35 8.36 -8.24
N GLY A 180 8.21 9.37 -8.44
CA GLY A 180 7.85 10.59 -9.16
C GLY A 180 7.61 10.37 -10.63
N ARG A 181 7.82 9.16 -11.18
CA ARG A 181 7.43 8.81 -12.55
C ARG A 181 6.42 7.68 -12.61
N ALA A 182 5.88 7.26 -11.47
CA ALA A 182 5.03 6.09 -11.32
C ALA A 182 3.56 6.47 -11.13
N ILE A 183 2.66 5.79 -11.82
CA ILE A 183 1.21 5.97 -11.71
C ILE A 183 0.59 4.63 -11.31
N ASN A 184 -0.25 4.65 -10.28
CA ASN A 184 -1.02 3.51 -9.81
C ASN A 184 -2.46 3.59 -10.29
N ILE A 185 -2.95 2.51 -10.89
CA ILE A 185 -4.35 2.30 -11.26
C ILE A 185 -4.85 1.09 -10.48
N ASP A 186 -5.87 1.28 -9.65
CA ASP A 186 -6.39 0.22 -8.79
C ASP A 186 -7.13 -0.85 -9.61
N VAL A 187 -6.93 -2.11 -9.22
CA VAL A 187 -7.65 -3.25 -9.80
C VAL A 187 -8.62 -3.74 -8.75
N SER A 188 -9.78 -3.09 -8.70
CA SER A 188 -10.84 -3.49 -7.77
C SER A 188 -11.38 -4.88 -8.12
N PRO A 189 -11.67 -5.75 -7.13
CA PRO A 189 -12.32 -7.04 -7.41
C PRO A 189 -13.74 -6.89 -7.97
N LEU A 190 -14.31 -5.68 -7.91
CA LEU A 190 -15.62 -5.33 -8.44
C LEU A 190 -15.58 -4.90 -9.92
N LEU A 191 -14.40 -4.71 -10.52
CA LEU A 191 -14.30 -4.32 -11.93
C LEU A 191 -15.04 -5.31 -12.83
N THR A 192 -15.97 -4.76 -13.60
CA THR A 192 -16.69 -5.44 -14.68
C THR A 192 -15.81 -5.57 -15.93
N ASP A 193 -16.30 -6.26 -16.96
CA ASP A 193 -15.61 -6.29 -18.26
C ASP A 193 -15.63 -4.89 -18.92
N GLU A 194 -16.70 -4.12 -18.69
CA GLU A 194 -16.85 -2.75 -19.18
C GLU A 194 -15.85 -1.81 -18.51
N ASP A 195 -15.68 -1.90 -17.19
CA ASP A 195 -14.69 -1.09 -16.48
C ASP A 195 -13.26 -1.40 -16.94
N GLU A 196 -12.95 -2.69 -17.15
CA GLU A 196 -11.66 -3.12 -17.70
C GLU A 196 -11.42 -2.50 -19.09
N ALA A 197 -12.41 -2.56 -19.98
CA ALA A 197 -12.31 -1.97 -21.31
C ALA A 197 -12.17 -0.45 -21.26
N SER A 198 -12.92 0.24 -20.40
CA SER A 198 -12.81 1.69 -20.22
C SER A 198 -11.44 2.12 -19.68
N ILE A 199 -10.84 1.36 -18.76
CA ILE A 199 -9.46 1.60 -18.29
C ILE A 199 -8.48 1.52 -19.46
N ILE A 200 -8.57 0.47 -20.28
CA ILE A 200 -7.68 0.27 -21.43
C ILE A 200 -7.85 1.40 -22.45
N GLU A 201 -9.09 1.68 -22.88
CA GLU A 201 -9.40 2.74 -23.85
C GLU A 201 -8.95 4.12 -23.34
N GLY A 202 -9.21 4.44 -22.07
CA GLY A 202 -8.80 5.69 -21.46
C GLY A 202 -7.27 5.85 -21.46
N VAL A 203 -6.53 4.79 -21.12
CA VAL A 203 -5.07 4.81 -21.16
C VAL A 203 -4.55 4.97 -22.59
N GLU A 204 -5.10 4.24 -23.57
CA GLU A 204 -4.71 4.36 -24.98
C GLU A 204 -4.95 5.78 -25.51
N LYS A 205 -6.12 6.35 -25.21
CA LYS A 205 -6.49 7.72 -25.60
C LYS A 205 -5.52 8.75 -25.02
N VAL A 206 -5.22 8.66 -23.72
CA VAL A 206 -4.31 9.59 -23.04
C VAL A 206 -2.87 9.41 -23.52
N ALA A 207 -2.42 8.17 -23.72
CA ALA A 207 -1.10 7.87 -24.29
C ALA A 207 -0.92 8.49 -25.68
N LYS A 208 -1.93 8.35 -26.54
CA LYS A 208 -1.94 8.95 -27.87
C LYS A 208 -1.79 10.48 -27.85
N ALA A 209 -2.32 11.14 -26.82
CA ALA A 209 -2.28 12.59 -26.71
C ALA A 209 -1.00 13.13 -26.05
N ILE A 210 -0.40 12.39 -25.12
CA ILE A 210 0.69 12.89 -24.25
C ILE A 210 2.06 12.28 -24.57
N LEU A 211 2.11 11.03 -25.04
CA LEU A 211 3.36 10.28 -25.17
C LEU A 211 3.95 10.30 -26.59
N ARG A 212 3.26 10.95 -27.53
CA ARG A 212 3.75 11.19 -28.89
C ARG A 212 4.65 12.41 -28.98
#